data_AF-A0A945KMR8-F1
#
_entry.id   AF-A0A945KMR8-F1
#
_cell.length_a   1.000
_cell.length_b   1.000
_cell.length_c   1.000
_cell.angle_alpha   90.00
_cell.angle_beta   90.00
_cell.angle_gamma   90.00
#
_symmetry.space_group_name_H-M   'P 1'
#
loop_
_entity.id
_entity.type
_entity.pdbx_description
1 polymer ?
#
loop_
_entity_poly.entity_id
_entity_poly.type
_entity_poly.pdbx_seq_one_letter_code
_entity_poly.pdbx_strand_id
1 'polypeptide(L)'
;PILRPEDQVEFLSTLGQEAVARKFEGRAHNLQSLYDSLLSGSPEEVEFEGFPRLRAALSSAFHLLEAVTGLTHLFERHDALERRGESRALFERFVGQKKISEIIVNSGIIVAYRCLRAAAPIAEALLPRLTRQGSLMLTLPAGVVLHARPISLIVRIATQYGTPVEMQIGDERANAFSIMSMLVLAGSNPSRTEIQFFGDEQPLQDMKTLFKHRLGEDGLDDIVAALPYLG
;
A
#
# COMPACT_ATOMS: atom_id res chain seq x y z
N PRO A 1 18.96 -12.63 -18.63
CA PRO A 1 18.41 -11.32 -19.05
C PRO A 1 16.95 -11.45 -19.44
N ILE A 2 16.07 -10.58 -18.92
CA ILE A 2 14.63 -10.59 -19.27
C ILE A 2 14.36 -9.74 -20.52
N LEU A 3 15.22 -8.74 -20.80
CA LEU A 3 15.21 -7.94 -22.02
C LEU A 3 16.47 -8.22 -22.84
N ARG A 4 16.35 -8.27 -24.17
CA ARG A 4 17.52 -8.33 -25.05
C ARG A 4 18.30 -7.02 -24.93
N PRO A 5 19.63 -7.01 -25.10
CA PRO A 5 20.44 -5.80 -24.91
C PRO A 5 19.96 -4.59 -25.72
N GLU A 6 19.50 -4.82 -26.95
CA GLU A 6 18.90 -3.80 -27.83
C GLU A 6 17.63 -3.17 -27.25
N ASP A 7 16.78 -3.95 -26.56
CA ASP A 7 15.53 -3.47 -25.97
C ASP A 7 15.77 -2.71 -24.64
N GLN A 8 16.94 -2.89 -24.01
CA GLN A 8 17.24 -2.25 -22.72
C GLN A 8 17.47 -0.75 -22.86
N VAL A 9 18.12 -0.32 -23.94
CA VAL A 9 18.35 1.11 -24.22
C VAL A 9 17.01 1.80 -24.50
N GLU A 10 16.16 1.19 -25.33
CA GLU A 10 14.82 1.69 -25.62
C GLU A 10 13.96 1.76 -24.35
N PHE A 11 14.01 0.71 -23.51
CA PHE A 11 13.33 0.69 -22.21
C PHE A 11 13.76 1.85 -21.31
N LEU A 12 15.07 2.12 -21.19
CA LEU A 12 15.57 3.23 -20.37
C LEU A 12 15.18 4.60 -20.92
N SER A 13 15.11 4.76 -22.24
CA SER A 13 14.68 6.01 -22.86
C SER A 13 13.18 6.33 -22.67
N THR A 14 12.37 5.32 -22.33
CA THR A 14 10.90 5.45 -22.25
C THR A 14 10.37 5.24 -20.83
N LEU A 15 10.54 4.06 -20.26
CA LEU A 15 9.92 3.62 -19.01
C LEU A 15 10.90 3.55 -17.84
N GLY A 16 12.19 3.41 -18.13
CA GLY A 16 13.28 3.31 -17.15
C GLY A 16 13.96 4.64 -16.83
N GLN A 17 13.22 5.74 -16.94
CA GLN A 17 13.72 7.08 -16.69
C GLN A 17 14.03 7.31 -15.21
N GLU A 18 14.96 8.21 -14.91
CA GLU A 18 15.37 8.62 -13.56
C GLU A 18 14.18 9.08 -12.73
N ALA A 19 13.27 9.86 -13.31
CA ALA A 19 12.06 10.31 -12.63
C ALA A 19 11.19 9.14 -12.16
N VAL A 20 11.13 8.06 -12.95
CA VAL A 20 10.41 6.83 -12.60
C VAL A 20 11.18 6.05 -11.52
N ALA A 21 12.50 5.92 -11.66
CA ALA A 21 13.36 5.27 -10.67
C ALA A 21 13.23 5.93 -9.28
N ARG A 22 13.33 7.26 -9.20
CA ARG A 22 13.15 8.05 -7.97
C ARG A 22 11.80 7.79 -7.30
N LYS A 23 10.72 7.63 -8.09
CA LYS A 23 9.39 7.33 -7.56
C LYS A 23 9.34 5.96 -6.90
N PHE A 24 9.97 4.95 -7.49
CA PHE A 24 10.01 3.60 -6.91
C PHE A 24 10.96 3.53 -5.71
N GLU A 25 12.12 4.18 -5.79
CA GLU A 25 13.05 4.33 -4.67
C GLU A 25 12.34 4.94 -3.45
N GLY A 26 11.65 6.06 -3.61
CA GLY A 26 10.92 6.70 -2.51
C GLY A 26 9.82 5.83 -1.92
N ARG A 27 9.13 5.02 -2.74
CA ARG A 27 8.13 4.06 -2.25
C ARG A 27 8.78 2.93 -1.44
N ALA A 28 9.90 2.38 -1.89
CA ALA A 28 10.63 1.35 -1.17
C ALA A 28 11.18 1.89 0.15
N HIS A 29 11.75 3.10 0.14
CA HIS A 29 12.19 3.80 1.34
C HIS A 29 11.06 3.99 2.35
N ASN A 30 9.90 4.52 1.91
CA ASN A 30 8.76 4.73 2.80
C ASN A 30 8.27 3.44 3.46
N LEU A 31 8.23 2.32 2.71
CA LEU A 31 7.88 1.01 3.26
C LEU A 31 8.89 0.55 4.32
N GLN A 32 10.19 0.72 4.05
CA GLN A 32 11.23 0.41 5.01
C GLN A 32 11.13 1.31 6.25
N SER A 33 10.95 2.62 6.10
CA SER A 33 10.80 3.53 7.25
C SER A 33 9.57 3.21 8.10
N LEU A 34 8.45 2.82 7.49
CA LEU A 34 7.25 2.39 8.23
C LEU A 34 7.54 1.13 9.04
N TYR A 35 8.21 0.14 8.44
CA TYR A 35 8.65 -1.05 9.16
C TYR A 35 9.54 -0.66 10.35
N ASP A 36 10.55 0.17 10.12
CA ASP A 36 11.52 0.59 11.14
C ASP A 36 10.84 1.31 12.31
N SER A 37 9.82 2.13 12.01
CA SER A 37 9.11 2.93 13.00
C SER A 37 8.10 2.13 13.83
N LEU A 38 7.50 1.10 13.24
CA LEU A 38 6.35 0.40 13.84
C LEU A 38 6.69 -1.01 14.35
N LEU A 39 7.70 -1.67 13.79
CA LEU A 39 7.97 -3.09 14.04
C LEU A 39 9.38 -3.35 14.56
N SER A 40 10.37 -2.51 14.22
CA SER A 40 11.74 -2.76 14.63
C SER A 40 11.88 -2.76 16.15
N GLY A 41 12.43 -3.85 16.71
CA GLY A 41 12.59 -4.04 18.14
C GLY A 41 11.31 -4.39 18.89
N SER A 42 10.19 -4.61 18.19
CA SER A 42 8.95 -5.05 18.82
C SER A 42 9.01 -6.55 19.19
N PRO A 43 8.23 -7.02 20.17
CA PRO A 43 8.13 -8.44 20.48
C PRO A 43 7.71 -9.29 19.27
N GLU A 44 6.83 -8.76 18.42
CA GLU A 44 6.34 -9.42 17.22
C GLU A 44 7.46 -9.64 16.19
N GLU A 45 8.41 -8.71 16.03
CA GLU A 45 9.57 -8.90 15.15
C GLU A 45 10.42 -10.12 15.58
N VAL A 46 10.52 -10.37 16.89
CA VAL A 46 11.22 -11.53 17.45
C VAL A 46 10.38 -12.81 17.30
N GLU A 47 9.07 -12.70 17.49
CA GLU A 47 8.15 -13.84 17.42
C GLU A 47 7.97 -14.38 15.99
N PHE A 48 7.88 -13.50 15.00
CA PHE A 48 7.61 -13.87 13.62
C PHE A 48 8.84 -13.71 12.73
N GLU A 49 9.51 -14.82 12.40
CA GLU A 49 10.66 -14.86 11.48
C GLU A 49 10.41 -14.23 10.10
N GLY A 50 9.13 -14.07 9.71
CA GLY A 50 8.75 -13.37 8.48
C GLY A 50 9.14 -11.89 8.48
N PHE A 51 9.12 -11.23 9.64
CA PHE A 51 9.40 -9.79 9.73
C PHE A 51 10.85 -9.43 9.38
N PRO A 52 11.89 -10.04 9.98
CA PRO A 52 13.28 -9.79 9.56
C PRO A 52 13.53 -10.08 8.08
N ARG A 53 12.89 -11.11 7.51
CA ARG A 53 12.99 -11.45 6.09
C ARG A 53 12.31 -10.40 5.20
N LEU A 54 11.14 -9.91 5.61
CA LEU A 54 10.43 -8.82 4.95
C LEU A 54 11.28 -7.55 4.95
N ARG A 55 11.84 -7.17 6.10
CA ARG A 55 12.76 -6.03 6.24
C ARG A 55 13.97 -6.15 5.31
N ALA A 56 14.63 -7.30 5.29
CA ALA A 56 15.80 -7.54 4.45
C ALA A 56 15.48 -7.41 2.95
N ALA A 57 14.32 -7.91 2.52
CA ALA A 57 13.85 -7.77 1.15
C ALA A 57 13.54 -6.31 0.78
N LEU A 58 12.89 -5.55 1.67
CA LEU A 58 12.61 -4.12 1.46
C LEU A 58 13.91 -3.30 1.39
N SER A 59 14.85 -3.53 2.30
CA SER A 59 16.15 -2.85 2.30
C SER A 59 16.98 -3.17 1.06
N SER A 60 16.99 -4.43 0.64
CA SER A 60 17.65 -4.83 -0.62
C SER A 60 17.04 -4.10 -1.81
N ALA A 61 15.70 -4.05 -1.89
CA ALA A 61 15.00 -3.35 -2.97
C ALA A 61 15.28 -1.85 -2.95
N PHE A 62 15.27 -1.21 -1.77
CA PHE A 62 15.56 0.21 -1.62
C PHE A 62 16.98 0.56 -2.12
N HIS A 63 18.02 -0.11 -1.64
CA HIS A 63 19.40 0.20 -2.05
C HIS A 63 19.67 -0.12 -3.53
N LEU A 64 19.03 -1.15 -4.08
CA LEU A 64 19.09 -1.42 -5.52
C LEU A 64 18.41 -0.31 -6.32
N LEU A 65 17.28 0.21 -5.85
CA LEU A 65 16.57 1.32 -6.52
C LEU A 65 17.32 2.65 -6.38
N GLU A 66 17.97 2.91 -5.25
CA GLU A 66 18.88 4.05 -5.06
C GLU A 66 20.04 4.00 -6.06
N ALA A 67 20.66 2.83 -6.24
CA ALA A 67 21.68 2.62 -7.26
C ALA A 67 21.12 2.81 -8.68
N VAL A 68 19.92 2.29 -8.97
CA VAL A 68 19.23 2.47 -10.25
C VAL A 68 19.01 3.96 -10.52
N THR A 69 18.49 4.74 -9.57
CA THR A 69 18.28 6.18 -9.71
C THR A 69 19.59 6.88 -10.11
N GLY A 70 20.68 6.63 -9.39
CA GLY A 70 21.98 7.22 -9.70
C GLY A 70 22.51 6.83 -11.08
N LEU A 71 22.34 5.57 -11.49
CA LEU A 71 22.78 5.09 -12.79
C LEU A 71 21.89 5.58 -13.95
N THR A 72 20.58 5.68 -13.75
CA THR A 72 19.65 6.27 -14.73
C THR A 72 19.92 7.77 -14.90
N HIS A 73 20.25 8.48 -13.83
CA HIS A 73 20.69 9.88 -13.91
C HIS A 73 21.94 10.02 -14.76
N LEU A 74 22.94 9.14 -14.55
CA LEU A 74 24.16 9.11 -15.35
C LEU A 74 23.87 8.79 -16.82
N PHE A 75 23.00 7.82 -17.08
CA PHE A 75 22.59 7.43 -18.43
C PHE A 75 21.88 8.59 -19.15
N GLU A 76 20.87 9.19 -18.54
CA GLU A 76 20.10 10.29 -19.13
C GLU A 76 20.94 11.54 -19.35
N ARG A 77 21.79 11.93 -18.39
CA ARG A 77 22.64 13.12 -18.57
C ARG A 77 23.68 12.95 -19.66
N HIS A 78 24.06 11.72 -20.00
CA HIS A 78 24.94 11.46 -21.13
C HIS A 78 24.21 11.26 -22.46
N ASP A 79 22.90 10.97 -22.42
CA ASP A 79 22.03 10.88 -23.61
C ASP A 79 21.43 12.25 -24.00
N ALA A 80 20.93 13.01 -23.02
CA ALA A 80 20.31 14.33 -23.19
C ALA A 80 21.31 15.47 -23.42
N LEU A 81 22.58 15.29 -23.04
CA LEU A 81 23.65 16.22 -23.36
C LEU A 81 24.44 15.68 -24.55
N GLU A 82 24.09 16.14 -25.74
CA GLU A 82 25.00 16.22 -26.89
C GLU A 82 26.24 17.08 -26.54
N ARG A 83 27.10 16.63 -25.61
CA ARG A 83 28.48 17.08 -25.54
C ARG A 83 29.21 16.42 -26.69
N ARG A 84 29.11 17.01 -27.88
CA ARG A 84 30.01 16.70 -29.00
C ARG A 84 31.45 16.88 -28.49
N GLY A 85 32.25 15.81 -28.47
CA GLY A 85 33.67 15.87 -28.08
C GLY A 85 34.13 14.73 -27.15
N GLU A 86 35.24 14.98 -26.43
CA GLU A 86 35.98 14.00 -25.61
C GLU A 86 35.14 13.31 -24.54
N SER A 87 34.16 13.99 -23.94
CA SER A 87 33.35 13.42 -22.84
C SER A 87 32.52 12.21 -23.27
N ARG A 88 32.00 12.18 -24.50
CA ARG A 88 31.26 11.02 -25.03
C ARG A 88 32.20 9.86 -25.36
N ALA A 89 33.36 10.15 -25.93
CA ALA A 89 34.38 9.14 -26.21
C ALA A 89 34.93 8.50 -24.93
N LEU A 90 35.13 9.30 -23.87
CA LEU A 90 35.53 8.80 -22.55
C LEU A 90 34.42 7.94 -21.92
N PHE A 91 33.16 8.37 -21.98
CA PHE A 91 32.04 7.57 -21.47
C PHE A 91 31.95 6.22 -22.18
N GLU A 92 32.02 6.20 -23.52
CA GLU A 92 31.95 4.94 -24.26
C GLU A 92 33.16 4.04 -23.98
N ARG A 93 34.35 4.62 -23.80
CA ARG A 93 35.58 3.88 -23.48
C ARG A 93 35.57 3.25 -22.09
N PHE A 94 35.08 3.96 -21.07
CA PHE A 94 35.19 3.53 -19.68
C PHE A 94 33.92 2.89 -19.12
N VAL A 95 32.75 3.29 -19.62
CA VAL A 95 31.45 2.81 -19.14
C VAL A 95 30.75 2.02 -20.25
N GLY A 96 30.51 2.65 -21.40
CA GLY A 96 29.79 2.07 -22.54
C GLY A 96 28.28 2.04 -22.33
N GLN A 97 27.51 2.57 -23.30
CA GLN A 97 26.05 2.68 -23.18
C GLN A 97 25.37 1.31 -22.96
N LYS A 98 25.84 0.27 -23.64
CA LYS A 98 25.31 -1.09 -23.50
C LYS A 98 25.57 -1.67 -22.12
N LYS A 99 26.75 -1.41 -21.54
CA LYS A 99 27.13 -2.02 -20.27
C LYS A 99 26.36 -1.39 -19.11
N ILE A 100 26.20 -0.07 -19.12
CA ILE A 100 25.42 0.62 -18.09
C ILE A 100 23.94 0.24 -18.18
N SER A 101 23.37 0.11 -19.38
CA SER A 101 21.98 -0.33 -19.53
C SER A 101 21.76 -1.75 -19.01
N GLU A 102 22.69 -2.66 -19.30
CA GLU A 102 22.68 -4.02 -18.75
C GLU A 102 22.70 -4.04 -17.22
N ILE A 103 23.53 -3.20 -16.59
CA ILE A 103 23.62 -3.10 -15.13
C ILE A 103 22.33 -2.54 -14.55
N ILE A 104 21.83 -1.41 -15.09
CA ILE A 104 20.59 -0.77 -14.61
C ILE A 104 19.43 -1.76 -14.66
N VAL A 105 19.22 -2.41 -15.82
CA VAL A 105 18.07 -3.28 -16.03
C VAL A 105 18.24 -4.60 -15.30
N ASN A 106 19.31 -5.34 -15.54
CA ASN A 106 19.42 -6.73 -15.07
C ASN A 106 19.86 -6.84 -13.62
N SER A 107 20.80 -5.99 -13.19
CA SER A 107 21.34 -6.05 -11.82
C SER A 107 20.59 -5.12 -10.87
N GLY A 108 20.08 -3.99 -11.36
CA GLY A 108 19.29 -3.04 -10.59
C GLY A 108 17.81 -3.40 -10.55
N ILE A 109 17.07 -3.02 -11.60
CA ILE A 109 15.60 -3.06 -11.66
C ILE A 109 15.06 -4.48 -11.47
N ILE A 110 15.58 -5.46 -12.19
CA ILE A 110 15.09 -6.84 -12.13
C ILE A 110 15.35 -7.47 -10.76
N VAL A 111 16.51 -7.22 -10.16
CA VAL A 111 16.82 -7.77 -8.83
C VAL A 111 15.98 -7.06 -7.76
N ALA A 112 15.82 -5.74 -7.82
CA ALA A 112 14.94 -5.00 -6.91
C ALA A 112 13.50 -5.53 -7.00
N TYR A 113 12.99 -5.76 -8.21
CA TYR A 113 11.68 -6.37 -8.42
C TYR A 113 11.59 -7.77 -7.81
N ARG A 114 12.62 -8.62 -7.96
CA ARG A 114 12.65 -9.95 -7.35
C ARG A 114 12.64 -9.89 -5.83
N CYS A 115 13.36 -8.94 -5.22
CA CYS A 115 13.31 -8.71 -3.77
C CYS A 115 11.89 -8.37 -3.32
N LEU A 116 11.22 -7.42 -3.99
CA LEU A 116 9.82 -7.06 -3.69
C LEU A 116 8.84 -8.23 -3.91
N ARG A 117 9.03 -9.00 -4.98
CA ARG A 117 8.22 -10.20 -5.26
C ARG A 117 8.42 -11.30 -4.21
N ALA A 118 9.62 -11.44 -3.66
CA ALA A 118 9.89 -12.38 -2.57
C ALA A 118 9.29 -11.92 -1.23
N ALA A 119 9.14 -10.61 -1.02
CA ALA A 119 8.50 -10.03 0.16
C ALA A 119 6.98 -10.24 0.20
N ALA A 120 6.29 -10.17 -0.95
CA ALA A 120 4.83 -10.27 -1.03
C ALA A 120 4.23 -11.51 -0.32
N PRO A 121 4.65 -12.76 -0.61
CA PRO A 121 4.08 -13.94 0.06
C PRO A 121 4.39 -13.98 1.56
N ILE A 122 5.49 -13.35 2.01
CA ILE A 122 5.82 -13.25 3.43
C ILE A 122 4.81 -12.34 4.13
N ALA A 123 4.53 -11.16 3.55
CA ALA A 123 3.53 -10.25 4.07
C ALA A 123 2.13 -10.89 4.10
N GLU A 124 1.73 -11.57 3.02
CA GLU A 124 0.46 -12.29 2.93
C GLU A 124 0.34 -13.40 3.99
N ALA A 125 1.43 -14.12 4.30
CA ALA A 125 1.42 -15.16 5.33
C ALA A 125 1.41 -14.60 6.77
N LEU A 126 1.93 -13.39 6.98
CA LEU A 126 1.90 -12.72 8.29
C LEU A 126 0.52 -12.17 8.62
N LEU A 127 -0.20 -11.62 7.64
CA LEU A 127 -1.50 -10.95 7.85
C LEU A 127 -2.49 -11.77 8.69
N PRO A 128 -2.81 -13.05 8.38
CA PRO A 128 -3.77 -13.83 9.16
C PRO A 128 -3.34 -14.10 10.61
N ARG A 129 -2.03 -14.05 10.89
CA ARG A 129 -1.49 -14.28 12.23
C ARG A 129 -1.55 -13.03 13.11
N LEU A 130 -1.59 -11.86 12.47
CA LEU A 130 -1.59 -10.55 13.12
C LEU A 130 -3.00 -9.95 13.21
N THR A 131 -3.95 -10.45 12.42
CA THR A 131 -5.37 -10.05 12.49
C THR A 131 -6.20 -11.07 13.24
N ARG A 132 -7.16 -10.61 14.03
CA ARG A 132 -8.19 -11.45 14.67
C ARG A 132 -9.51 -11.25 13.94
N GLN A 133 -9.75 -12.13 12.97
CA GLN A 133 -11.00 -12.12 12.21
C GLN A 133 -12.19 -12.48 13.11
N GLY A 134 -13.24 -11.67 13.03
CA GLY A 134 -14.47 -11.86 13.77
C GLY A 134 -15.69 -11.39 13.00
N SER A 135 -16.84 -11.47 13.66
CA SER A 135 -18.06 -10.82 13.20
C SER A 135 -18.77 -10.14 14.35
N LEU A 136 -19.47 -9.05 14.06
CA LEU A 136 -20.20 -8.26 15.04
C LEU A 136 -21.58 -7.93 14.49
N MET A 137 -22.62 -8.34 15.21
CA MET A 137 -24.00 -7.95 14.93
C MET A 137 -24.31 -6.65 15.66
N LEU A 138 -24.80 -5.64 14.93
CA LEU A 138 -25.23 -4.35 15.47
C LEU A 138 -26.63 -4.03 14.97
N THR A 139 -27.38 -3.29 15.80
CA THR A 139 -28.71 -2.81 15.44
C THR A 139 -28.68 -1.31 15.23
N LEU A 140 -29.28 -0.82 14.14
CA LEU A 140 -29.44 0.60 13.89
C LEU A 140 -30.20 1.27 15.05
N PRO A 141 -29.67 2.38 15.59
CA PRO A 141 -30.38 3.15 16.60
C PRO A 141 -31.70 3.71 16.05
N ALA A 142 -32.68 3.88 16.94
CA ALA A 142 -33.99 4.39 16.55
C ALA A 142 -33.87 5.75 15.82
N GLY A 143 -34.53 5.85 14.67
CA GLY A 143 -34.56 7.04 13.83
C GLY A 143 -33.35 7.22 12.90
N VAL A 144 -32.35 6.34 12.95
CA VAL A 144 -31.16 6.43 12.08
C VAL A 144 -31.37 5.62 10.79
N VAL A 145 -31.02 6.22 9.66
CA VAL A 145 -31.07 5.59 8.33
C VAL A 145 -29.67 5.61 7.71
N LEU A 146 -29.26 4.53 7.05
CA LEU A 146 -27.96 4.45 6.37
C LEU A 146 -27.95 5.19 5.03
N HIS A 147 -27.87 6.52 5.09
CA HIS A 147 -27.56 7.36 3.92
C HIS A 147 -26.05 7.67 3.87
N ALA A 148 -25.67 8.60 3.00
CA ALA A 148 -24.28 8.92 2.70
C ALA A 148 -23.40 9.27 3.92
N ARG A 149 -23.95 9.89 4.98
CA ARG A 149 -23.18 10.34 6.15
C ARG A 149 -22.84 9.19 7.11
N PRO A 150 -23.79 8.41 7.64
CA PRO A 150 -23.48 7.19 8.39
C PRO A 150 -22.55 6.24 7.63
N ILE A 151 -22.81 6.05 6.34
CA ILE A 151 -21.99 5.16 5.50
C ILE A 151 -20.58 5.72 5.31
N SER A 152 -20.40 7.03 5.13
CA SER A 152 -19.05 7.59 4.98
C SER A 152 -18.21 7.40 6.24
N LEU A 153 -18.80 7.47 7.43
CA LEU A 153 -18.11 7.18 8.69
C LEU A 153 -17.72 5.70 8.80
N ILE A 154 -18.61 4.78 8.42
CA ILE A 154 -18.30 3.34 8.33
C ILE A 154 -17.14 3.11 7.36
N VAL A 155 -17.18 3.70 6.17
CA VAL A 155 -16.10 3.58 5.17
C VAL A 155 -14.78 4.13 5.74
N ARG A 156 -14.81 5.27 6.44
CA ARG A 156 -13.61 5.85 7.09
C ARG A 156 -13.00 4.89 8.11
N ILE A 157 -13.81 4.28 8.97
CA ILE A 157 -13.33 3.26 9.92
C ILE A 157 -12.69 2.08 9.16
N ALA A 158 -13.36 1.54 8.13
CA ALA A 158 -12.82 0.44 7.35
C ALA A 158 -11.47 0.80 6.70
N THR A 159 -11.35 2.01 6.15
CA THR A 159 -10.12 2.48 5.51
C THR A 159 -9.00 2.82 6.49
N GLN A 160 -9.31 3.18 7.74
CA GLN A 160 -8.32 3.56 8.76
C GLN A 160 -7.33 2.43 9.05
N TYR A 161 -7.83 1.20 9.10
CA TYR A 161 -7.03 0.02 9.49
C TYR A 161 -6.43 -0.73 8.31
N GLY A 162 -6.95 -0.51 7.09
CA GLY A 162 -6.45 -1.17 5.87
C GLY A 162 -6.65 -2.69 5.84
N THR A 163 -7.36 -3.27 6.81
CA THR A 163 -7.77 -4.68 6.82
C THR A 163 -9.14 -4.84 6.15
N PRO A 164 -9.41 -5.96 5.46
CA PRO A 164 -10.71 -6.18 4.82
C PRO A 164 -11.86 -6.10 5.82
N VAL A 165 -12.89 -5.33 5.48
CA VAL A 165 -14.14 -5.24 6.26
C VAL A 165 -15.32 -5.40 5.30
N GLU A 166 -16.24 -6.30 5.65
CA GLU A 166 -17.52 -6.48 4.96
C GLU A 166 -18.68 -6.09 5.86
N MET A 167 -19.73 -5.53 5.25
CA MET A 167 -21.01 -5.30 5.89
C MET A 167 -22.07 -6.16 5.21
N GLN A 168 -22.95 -6.76 6.01
CA GLN A 168 -24.04 -7.61 5.58
C GLN A 168 -25.36 -7.07 6.12
N ILE A 169 -26.38 -7.00 5.26
CA ILE A 169 -27.76 -6.76 5.66
C ILE A 169 -28.62 -7.85 5.04
N GLY A 170 -29.27 -8.67 5.87
CA GLY A 170 -29.93 -9.88 5.39
C GLY A 170 -28.94 -10.84 4.76
N ASP A 171 -29.17 -11.22 3.50
CA ASP A 171 -28.32 -12.18 2.77
C ASP A 171 -27.31 -11.50 1.83
N GLU A 172 -27.35 -10.17 1.72
CA GLU A 172 -26.49 -9.40 0.84
C GLU A 172 -25.28 -8.82 1.61
N ARG A 173 -24.11 -8.86 0.96
CA ARG A 173 -22.85 -8.32 1.49
C ARG A 173 -22.27 -7.24 0.59
N ALA A 174 -21.59 -6.28 1.20
CA ALA A 174 -20.81 -5.27 0.51
C ALA A 174 -19.45 -5.08 1.18
N ASN A 175 -18.44 -4.78 0.35
CA ASN A 175 -17.13 -4.33 0.83
C ASN A 175 -17.25 -2.93 1.43
N ALA A 176 -16.89 -2.79 2.70
CA ALA A 176 -17.00 -1.52 3.44
C ALA A 176 -16.00 -0.45 2.97
N PHE A 177 -15.05 -0.78 2.08
CA PHE A 177 -14.18 0.19 1.42
C PHE A 177 -14.89 0.92 0.26
N SER A 178 -16.04 0.40 -0.20
CA SER A 178 -16.78 0.95 -1.33
C SER A 178 -18.05 1.65 -0.86
N ILE A 179 -18.00 2.98 -0.75
CA ILE A 179 -19.18 3.80 -0.39
C ILE A 179 -20.39 3.50 -1.28
N MET A 180 -20.18 3.31 -2.59
CA MET A 180 -21.26 3.01 -3.54
C MET A 180 -21.90 1.65 -3.25
N SER A 181 -21.09 0.61 -3.02
CA SER A 181 -21.61 -0.72 -2.71
C SER A 181 -22.42 -0.73 -1.42
N MET A 182 -21.96 0.04 -0.42
CA MET A 182 -22.63 0.19 0.87
C MET A 182 -23.95 0.94 0.75
N LEU A 183 -24.02 2.00 -0.06
CA LEU A 183 -25.25 2.73 -0.35
C LEU A 183 -26.28 1.85 -1.08
N VAL A 184 -25.84 1.05 -2.04
CA VAL A 184 -26.70 0.10 -2.75
C VAL A 184 -27.24 -0.97 -1.79
N LEU A 185 -26.38 -1.54 -0.94
CA LEU A 185 -26.77 -2.53 0.06
C LEU A 185 -27.84 -1.97 1.02
N ALA A 186 -27.60 -0.77 1.57
CA ALA A 186 -28.53 -0.08 2.45
C ALA A 186 -29.86 0.27 1.75
N GLY A 187 -29.79 0.81 0.53
CA GLY A 187 -30.96 1.18 -0.26
C GLY A 187 -31.83 0.00 -0.68
N SER A 188 -31.23 -1.18 -0.86
CA SER A 188 -31.94 -2.43 -1.18
C SER A 188 -32.58 -3.07 0.06
N ASN A 189 -32.17 -2.66 1.26
CA ASN A 189 -32.65 -3.21 2.54
C ASN A 189 -33.19 -2.13 3.50
N PRO A 190 -34.12 -1.25 3.08
CA PRO A 190 -34.48 -0.04 3.82
C PRO A 190 -35.22 -0.28 5.15
N SER A 191 -35.82 -1.46 5.35
CA SER A 191 -36.57 -1.81 6.56
C SER A 191 -35.78 -2.66 7.55
N ARG A 192 -34.56 -3.08 7.21
CA ARG A 192 -33.72 -3.90 8.09
C ARG A 192 -32.87 -3.01 8.98
N THR A 193 -32.87 -3.33 10.28
CA THR A 193 -32.08 -2.61 11.29
C THR A 193 -30.92 -3.42 11.81
N GLU A 194 -30.92 -4.74 11.62
CA GLU A 194 -29.81 -5.62 11.99
C GLU A 194 -28.77 -5.66 10.88
N ILE A 195 -27.52 -5.39 11.26
CA ILE A 195 -26.37 -5.30 10.37
C ILE A 195 -25.27 -6.15 10.96
N GLN A 196 -24.68 -7.02 10.15
CA GLN A 196 -23.52 -7.80 10.55
C GLN A 196 -22.28 -7.26 9.87
N PHE A 197 -21.24 -7.01 10.65
CA PHE A 197 -19.91 -6.67 10.16
C PHE A 197 -18.98 -7.86 10.28
N PHE A 198 -18.06 -7.99 9.32
CA PHE A 198 -16.99 -9.00 9.31
C PHE A 198 -15.66 -8.28 9.10
N GLY A 199 -14.64 -8.65 9.86
CA GLY A 199 -13.32 -8.05 9.75
C GLY A 199 -12.47 -8.27 10.99
N ASP A 200 -11.39 -7.51 11.09
CA ASP A 200 -10.48 -7.55 12.23
C ASP A 200 -11.10 -6.93 13.49
N GLU A 201 -10.62 -7.33 14.67
CA GLU A 201 -11.17 -6.98 15.97
C GLU A 201 -11.29 -5.46 16.17
N GLN A 202 -10.24 -4.70 15.80
CA GLN A 202 -10.19 -3.26 16.02
C GLN A 202 -11.22 -2.48 15.19
N PRO A 203 -11.33 -2.65 13.85
CA PRO A 203 -12.43 -2.09 13.08
C PRO A 203 -13.81 -2.42 13.67
N LEU A 204 -14.04 -3.66 14.11
CA LEU A 204 -15.33 -4.07 14.69
C LEU A 204 -15.63 -3.33 16.01
N GLN A 205 -14.64 -3.14 16.89
CA GLN A 205 -14.83 -2.34 18.10
C GLN A 205 -15.13 -0.87 17.80
N ASP A 206 -14.50 -0.31 16.78
CA ASP A 206 -14.75 1.07 16.37
C ASP A 206 -16.14 1.22 15.72
N MET A 207 -16.60 0.22 14.95
CA MET A 207 -18.00 0.15 14.49
C MET A 207 -18.97 0.14 15.66
N LYS A 208 -18.70 -0.66 16.70
CA LYS A 208 -19.53 -0.69 17.91
C LYS A 208 -19.61 0.69 18.57
N THR A 209 -18.49 1.38 18.66
CA THR A 209 -18.40 2.74 19.20
C THR A 209 -19.20 3.73 18.34
N LEU A 210 -19.04 3.68 17.02
CA LEU A 210 -19.80 4.52 16.09
C LEU A 210 -21.33 4.34 16.24
N PHE A 211 -21.79 3.09 16.38
CA PHE A 211 -23.21 2.79 16.60
C PHE A 211 -23.72 3.29 17.97
N LYS A 212 -22.89 3.21 19.02
CA LYS A 212 -23.19 3.78 20.34
C LYS A 212 -23.42 5.29 20.27
N HIS A 213 -22.68 5.98 19.40
CA HIS A 213 -22.81 7.41 19.12
C HIS A 213 -23.74 7.71 17.93
N ARG A 214 -24.71 6.82 17.67
CA ARG A 214 -25.79 7.03 16.69
C ARG A 214 -25.30 7.40 15.29
N LEU A 215 -24.17 6.84 14.88
CA LEU A 215 -23.59 7.01 13.54
C LEU A 215 -23.35 8.50 13.17
N GLY A 216 -23.16 9.35 14.17
CA GLY A 216 -22.88 10.77 13.99
C GLY A 216 -24.08 11.63 13.60
N GLU A 217 -25.29 11.10 13.70
CA GLU A 217 -26.54 11.85 13.47
C GLU A 217 -26.81 12.87 14.58
N ASP A 218 -26.35 12.61 15.81
CA ASP A 218 -26.51 13.51 16.95
C ASP A 218 -25.38 14.56 17.05
N GLY A 219 -24.46 14.58 16.08
CA GLY A 219 -23.24 15.39 16.09
C GLY A 219 -21.98 14.55 16.01
N LEU A 220 -20.83 15.20 15.80
CA LEU A 220 -19.53 14.53 15.68
C LEU A 220 -18.65 14.69 16.92
N ASP A 221 -18.93 15.64 17.80
CA ASP A 221 -18.02 15.99 18.91
C ASP A 221 -17.67 14.77 19.79
N ASP A 222 -18.69 14.01 20.21
CA ASP A 222 -18.48 12.79 21.02
C ASP A 222 -17.78 11.67 20.24
N ILE A 223 -18.01 11.60 18.92
CA ILE A 223 -17.36 10.61 18.05
C ILE A 223 -15.90 10.97 17.88
N VAL A 224 -15.56 12.24 17.67
CA VAL A 224 -14.16 12.68 17.51
C VAL A 224 -13.41 12.51 18.83
N ALA A 225 -14.07 12.70 19.98
CA ALA A 225 -13.47 12.40 21.27
C ALA A 225 -13.12 10.90 21.42
N ALA A 226 -13.96 10.00 20.90
CA ALA A 226 -13.74 8.54 20.98
C ALA A 226 -12.86 7.99 19.84
N LEU A 227 -12.99 8.54 18.64
CA LEU A 227 -12.40 8.14 17.37
C LEU A 227 -11.83 9.40 16.67
N PRO A 228 -10.66 9.92 17.10
CA PRO A 228 -10.15 11.22 16.66
C PRO A 228 -9.88 11.33 15.16
N TYR A 229 -9.58 10.21 14.50
CA TYR A 229 -9.35 10.15 13.06
C TYR A 229 -10.64 10.32 12.22
N LEU A 230 -11.82 10.38 12.88
CA LEU A 230 -13.10 10.71 12.26
C LEU A 230 -13.43 12.22 12.28
N GLY A 231 -12.59 13.05 12.91
CA GLY A 231 -12.67 14.51 12.85
C GLY A 231 -12.29 15.11 11.51
#